data_AF-A0A151WPE0-F1
#
_entry.id   AF-A0A151WPE0-F1
#
_cell.length_a   1.000
_cell.length_b   1.000
_cell.length_c   1.000
_cell.angle_alpha   90.00
_cell.angle_beta   90.00
_cell.angle_gamma   90.00
#
_symmetry.space_group_name_H-M   'P 1'
#
loop_
_entity.id
_entity.type
_entity.pdbx_description
1 polymer ?
#
loop_
_entity_poly.entity_id
_entity_poly.type
_entity_poly.pdbx_seq_one_letter_code
_entity_poly.pdbx_strand_id
1 'polypeptide(L)'
;MAELVTIDEGLYYVIKFFDGIQIISDNWVIQDETLVYWPKVKLDKEYDVIVYTRSPVKNDWSLEPIKTILYRTAINNDICQILKGVESLKTSINGITYLIREVIQRLDVLEKKSELSLKVQSTVEEYNSLVSIFPIQTIASLKEVETKIKNNSIFKTKLVNFILFYLLNAHLKKYIMLYLFARIYFVDRKSYAS
;
A
#
# COMPACT_ATOMS: atom_id res chain seq x y z
N MET A 1 36.64 31.39 -55.92
CA MET A 1 35.21 31.22 -55.57
C MET A 1 35.19 30.26 -54.40
N ALA A 2 35.11 30.78 -53.18
CA ALA A 2 35.00 29.95 -51.99
C ALA A 2 33.52 29.58 -51.84
N GLU A 3 33.20 28.28 -51.92
CA GLU A 3 31.88 27.78 -51.57
C GLU A 3 31.63 28.04 -50.09
N LEU A 4 30.61 28.85 -49.80
CA LEU A 4 30.04 28.98 -48.47
C LEU A 4 29.48 27.62 -48.08
N VAL A 5 30.20 26.90 -47.21
CA VAL A 5 29.66 25.73 -46.52
C VAL A 5 28.54 26.25 -45.62
N THR A 6 27.31 26.13 -46.08
CA THR A 6 26.13 26.25 -45.23
C THR A 6 26.20 25.12 -44.21
N ILE A 7 26.51 25.46 -42.96
CA ILE A 7 26.32 24.55 -41.83
C ILE A 7 24.81 24.37 -41.71
N ASP A 8 24.29 23.25 -42.22
CA ASP A 8 22.90 22.87 -42.05
C ASP A 8 22.64 22.71 -40.55
N GLU A 9 21.96 23.68 -39.95
CA GLU A 9 21.51 23.64 -38.56
C GLU A 9 20.45 22.54 -38.43
N GLY A 10 20.94 21.30 -38.29
CA GLY A 10 20.10 20.11 -38.32
C GLY A 10 18.95 20.17 -37.33
N LEU A 11 17.75 19.87 -37.82
CA LEU A 11 16.56 19.84 -37.01
C LEU A 11 16.43 18.46 -36.34
N TYR A 12 15.81 18.46 -35.17
CA TYR A 12 15.50 17.26 -34.45
C TYR A 12 14.04 17.27 -34.06
N TYR A 13 13.48 16.08 -33.97
CA TYR A 13 12.13 15.84 -33.53
C TYR A 13 12.16 15.22 -32.15
N VAL A 14 11.21 15.64 -31.31
CA VAL A 14 10.87 14.87 -30.12
C VAL A 14 9.55 14.20 -30.36
N ILE A 15 9.63 12.88 -30.36
CA ILE A 15 8.60 12.00 -30.86
C ILE A 15 8.12 11.13 -29.71
N LYS A 16 6.80 11.04 -29.56
CA LYS A 16 6.17 10.03 -28.73
C LYS A 16 5.96 8.78 -29.56
N PHE A 17 6.52 7.68 -29.07
CA PHE A 17 6.29 6.31 -29.53
C PHE A 17 5.28 5.63 -28.60
N PHE A 18 5.01 4.34 -28.82
CA PHE A 18 4.13 3.56 -27.95
C PHE A 18 4.78 3.16 -26.62
N ASP A 19 6.10 3.06 -26.61
CA ASP A 19 6.95 2.66 -25.49
C ASP A 19 7.62 3.83 -24.77
N GLY A 20 7.72 5.01 -25.40
CA GLY A 20 8.40 6.15 -24.79
C GLY A 20 8.32 7.45 -25.56
N ILE A 21 9.13 8.42 -25.13
CA ILE A 21 9.38 9.67 -25.85
C ILE A 21 10.87 9.69 -26.16
N GLN A 22 11.24 9.95 -27.41
CA GLN A 22 12.64 9.95 -27.83
C GLN A 22 12.93 11.14 -28.75
N ILE A 23 14.18 11.58 -28.72
CA ILE A 23 14.73 12.52 -29.70
C ILE A 23 15.21 11.75 -30.94
N ILE A 24 14.87 12.26 -32.12
CA ILE A 24 15.29 11.72 -33.41
C ILE A 24 15.81 12.84 -34.30
N SER A 25 16.86 12.55 -35.06
CA SER A 25 17.35 13.41 -36.14
C SER A 25 16.32 13.51 -37.26
N ASP A 26 16.20 14.70 -37.85
CA ASP A 26 15.28 14.95 -38.97
C ASP A 26 15.48 14.02 -40.17
N ASN A 27 16.73 13.66 -40.48
CA ASN A 27 17.07 12.79 -41.59
C ASN A 27 16.61 11.33 -41.43
N TRP A 28 16.03 10.96 -40.27
CA TRP A 28 15.49 9.63 -40.03
C TRP A 28 13.97 9.58 -40.14
N VAL A 29 13.30 10.74 -40.17
CA VAL A 29 11.84 10.82 -40.29
C VAL A 29 11.46 10.70 -41.76
N ILE A 30 10.53 9.80 -42.07
CA ILE A 30 10.04 9.63 -43.45
C ILE A 30 9.08 10.77 -43.78
N GLN A 31 9.00 11.14 -45.07
CA GLN A 31 8.39 12.37 -45.60
C GLN A 31 6.94 12.63 -45.15
N ASP A 32 6.20 11.60 -44.78
CA ASP A 32 4.82 11.64 -44.28
C ASP A 32 4.71 11.67 -42.74
N GLU A 33 5.84 11.75 -42.02
CA GLU A 33 5.93 11.89 -40.56
C GLU A 33 5.24 10.77 -39.76
N THR A 34 4.93 9.65 -40.42
CA THR A 34 4.25 8.49 -39.82
C THR A 34 5.23 7.44 -39.30
N LEU A 35 6.44 7.42 -39.86
CA LEU A 35 7.45 6.39 -39.63
C LEU A 35 8.83 7.01 -39.45
N VAL A 36 9.67 6.32 -38.68
CA VAL A 36 11.06 6.70 -38.47
C VAL A 36 11.98 5.51 -38.68
N TYR A 37 13.17 5.77 -39.20
CA TYR A 37 14.23 4.76 -39.21
C TYR A 37 14.81 4.59 -37.81
N TRP A 38 14.91 3.35 -37.35
CA TRP A 38 15.34 3.01 -36.00
C TRP A 38 16.62 2.16 -36.00
N PRO A 39 17.68 2.63 -35.32
CA PRO A 39 18.98 1.97 -35.32
C PRO A 39 19.01 0.73 -34.43
N LYS A 40 19.75 -0.31 -34.85
CA LYS A 40 20.02 -1.51 -34.04
C LYS A 40 21.21 -1.31 -33.09
N VAL A 41 21.06 -0.38 -32.15
CA VAL A 41 22.05 -0.14 -31.08
C VAL A 41 21.60 -0.76 -29.76
N LYS A 42 22.56 -1.20 -28.94
CA LYS A 42 22.28 -1.86 -27.65
C LYS A 42 22.47 -0.94 -26.45
N LEU A 43 23.25 0.12 -26.62
CA LEU A 43 23.62 1.04 -25.53
C LEU A 43 23.04 2.43 -25.81
N ASP A 44 22.41 3.03 -24.81
CA ASP A 44 21.83 4.37 -24.91
C ASP A 44 22.86 5.44 -25.30
N LYS A 45 24.12 5.28 -24.84
CA LYS A 45 25.21 6.18 -25.23
C LYS A 45 25.54 6.10 -26.72
N GLU A 46 25.45 4.92 -27.32
CA GLU A 46 25.66 4.76 -28.76
C GLU A 46 24.52 5.41 -29.53
N TYR A 47 23.28 5.19 -29.07
CA TYR A 47 22.07 5.83 -29.59
C TYR A 47 22.20 7.36 -29.59
N ASP A 48 22.58 7.95 -28.46
CA ASP A 48 22.77 9.40 -28.34
C ASP A 48 23.77 9.91 -29.39
N VAL A 49 24.92 9.25 -29.52
CA VAL A 49 25.96 9.66 -30.48
C VAL A 49 25.42 9.65 -31.91
N ILE A 50 24.71 8.60 -32.33
CA ILE A 50 24.22 8.51 -33.70
C ILE A 50 23.11 9.52 -33.99
N VAL A 51 22.27 9.85 -33.01
CA VAL A 51 21.25 10.90 -33.12
C VAL A 51 21.92 12.27 -33.24
N TYR A 52 22.81 12.64 -32.30
CA TYR A 52 23.43 13.97 -32.30
C TYR A 52 24.43 14.19 -33.44
N THR A 53 24.95 13.11 -34.05
CA THR A 53 25.78 13.19 -35.26
C THR A 53 24.97 13.14 -36.56
N ARG A 54 23.63 13.02 -36.48
CA ARG A 54 22.73 12.86 -37.64
C ARG A 54 23.22 11.76 -38.58
N SER A 55 23.63 10.63 -38.01
CA SER A 55 24.20 9.52 -38.78
C SER A 55 23.29 9.14 -39.96
N PRO A 56 23.84 8.85 -41.15
CA PRO A 56 23.02 8.45 -42.28
C PRO A 56 22.30 7.13 -41.98
N VAL A 57 21.06 7.02 -42.46
CA VAL A 57 20.24 5.80 -42.35
C VAL A 57 20.97 4.63 -43.01
N LYS A 58 20.94 3.47 -42.35
CA LYS A 58 21.57 2.25 -42.85
C LYS A 58 20.52 1.20 -43.21
N ASN A 59 20.88 0.31 -44.12
CA ASN A 59 19.99 -0.74 -44.64
C ASN A 59 19.50 -1.74 -43.57
N ASP A 60 20.20 -1.84 -42.45
CA ASP A 60 19.87 -2.77 -41.37
C ASP A 60 18.94 -2.19 -40.30
N TRP A 61 18.57 -0.91 -40.39
CA TRP A 61 17.67 -0.23 -39.46
C TRP A 61 16.23 -0.69 -39.66
N SER A 62 15.45 -0.73 -38.58
CA SER A 62 14.01 -1.02 -38.64
C SER A 62 13.20 0.25 -38.91
N LEU A 63 11.92 0.07 -39.23
CA LEU A 63 10.96 1.17 -39.31
C LEU A 63 10.03 1.10 -38.11
N GLU A 64 9.92 2.20 -37.38
CA GLU A 64 9.06 2.28 -36.20
C GLU A 64 7.95 3.32 -36.41
N PRO A 65 6.70 2.99 -36.03
CA PRO A 65 5.57 3.90 -36.18
C PRO A 65 5.63 5.04 -35.16
N ILE A 66 5.49 6.25 -35.67
CA ILE A 66 5.38 7.46 -34.86
C ILE A 66 3.95 7.57 -34.34
N LYS A 67 3.77 7.70 -33.01
CA LYS A 67 2.46 7.95 -32.43
C LYS A 67 2.09 9.42 -32.50
N THR A 68 3.01 10.32 -32.15
CA THR A 68 2.78 11.77 -32.19
C THR A 68 4.12 12.50 -32.20
N ILE A 69 4.28 13.50 -33.08
CA ILE A 69 5.37 14.47 -32.99
C ILE A 69 4.99 15.53 -31.96
N LEU A 70 5.81 15.70 -30.93
CA LEU A 70 5.56 16.67 -29.86
C LEU A 70 6.11 18.05 -30.22
N TYR A 71 7.32 18.10 -30.76
CA TYR A 71 7.96 19.34 -31.20
C TYR A 71 9.11 19.06 -32.18
N ARG A 72 9.39 20.05 -33.02
CA ARG A 72 10.54 20.11 -33.93
C ARG A 72 11.42 21.28 -33.51
N THR A 73 12.70 21.04 -33.29
CA THR A 73 13.62 22.07 -32.79
C THR A 73 15.01 21.87 -33.35
N ALA A 74 15.75 22.96 -33.57
CA ALA A 74 17.21 22.88 -33.60
C ALA A 74 17.66 22.53 -32.17
N ILE A 75 18.38 21.44 -31.99
CA ILE A 75 18.90 21.10 -30.67
C ILE A 75 20.14 21.93 -30.43
N ASN A 76 20.02 22.87 -29.49
CA ASN A 76 21.18 23.41 -28.81
C ASN A 76 21.46 22.59 -27.54
N ASN A 77 22.65 22.75 -26.98
CA ASN A 77 23.09 22.05 -25.76
C ASN A 77 22.09 22.18 -24.59
N ASP A 78 21.32 23.27 -24.54
CA ASP A 78 20.38 23.56 -23.47
C ASP A 78 19.18 22.61 -23.47
N ILE A 79 18.64 22.26 -24.63
CA ILE A 79 17.51 21.31 -24.75
C ILE A 79 17.93 19.91 -24.30
N CYS A 80 19.16 19.47 -24.63
CA CYS A 80 19.72 18.21 -24.16
C CYS A 80 19.83 18.17 -22.64
N GLN A 81 20.28 19.27 -22.02
CA GLN A 81 20.39 19.37 -20.57
C GLN A 81 19.02 19.36 -19.89
N ILE A 82 18.02 20.04 -20.48
CA ILE A 82 16.64 20.03 -19.99
C ILE A 82 16.09 18.59 -20.01
N LEU A 83 16.28 17.86 -21.11
CA LEU A 83 15.76 16.49 -21.24
C LEU A 83 16.41 15.51 -20.27
N LYS A 84 17.74 15.59 -20.10
CA LYS A 84 18.45 14.82 -19.05
C LYS A 84 17.94 15.17 -17.66
N GLY A 85 17.65 16.46 -17.42
CA GLY A 85 17.04 16.94 -16.18
C GLY A 85 15.66 16.32 -15.93
N VAL A 86 14.82 16.26 -16.97
CA VAL A 86 13.47 15.66 -16.91
C VAL A 86 13.53 14.16 -16.64
N GLU A 87 14.45 13.42 -17.26
CA GLU A 87 14.63 11.99 -17.01
C GLU A 87 15.13 11.68 -15.59
N SER A 88 16.09 12.47 -15.11
CA SER A 88 16.55 12.39 -13.72
C SER A 88 15.40 12.64 -12.75
N LEU A 89 14.59 13.67 -13.00
CA LEU A 89 13.41 14.00 -12.21
C LEU A 89 12.38 12.87 -12.21
N LYS A 90 12.12 12.25 -13.37
CA LYS A 90 11.21 11.10 -13.51
C LYS A 90 11.68 9.93 -12.63
N THR A 91 12.99 9.67 -12.60
CA THR A 91 13.58 8.61 -11.77
C THR A 91 13.41 8.92 -10.27
N SER A 92 13.66 10.16 -9.86
CA SER A 92 13.43 10.59 -8.48
C SER A 92 11.96 10.50 -8.05
N ILE A 93 11.02 10.91 -8.91
CA ILE A 93 9.57 10.81 -8.65
C ILE A 93 9.14 9.35 -8.44
N ASN A 94 9.68 8.42 -9.24
CA ASN A 94 9.40 7.00 -9.07
C ASN A 94 9.90 6.48 -7.72
N GLY A 95 11.09 6.92 -7.27
CA GLY A 95 11.62 6.60 -5.94
C GLY A 95 10.73 7.12 -4.80
N ILE A 96 10.25 8.37 -4.91
CA ILE A 96 9.31 8.95 -3.93
C ILE A 96 8.00 8.16 -3.90
N THR A 97 7.50 7.74 -5.05
CA THR A 97 6.26 6.94 -5.16
C THR A 97 6.39 5.59 -4.43
N TYR A 98 7.56 4.94 -4.51
CA TYR A 98 7.83 3.72 -3.75
C TYR A 98 7.80 3.97 -2.24
N LEU A 99 8.47 5.02 -1.76
CA LEU A 99 8.49 5.38 -0.35
C LEU A 99 7.09 5.70 0.19
N ILE A 100 6.27 6.42 -0.57
CA ILE A 100 4.88 6.73 -0.19
C ILE A 100 4.08 5.43 0.00
N ARG A 101 4.20 4.46 -0.91
CA ARG A 101 3.52 3.16 -0.77
C ARG A 101 3.95 2.42 0.49
N GLU A 102 5.24 2.43 0.81
CA GLU A 102 5.77 1.78 2.01
C GLU A 102 5.23 2.45 3.30
N VAL A 103 5.17 3.79 3.33
CA VAL A 103 4.59 4.53 4.45
C VAL A 103 3.11 4.22 4.63
N ILE A 104 2.32 4.16 3.54
CA ILE A 104 0.89 3.80 3.59
C ILE A 104 0.73 2.39 4.18
N GLN A 105 1.50 1.40 3.72
CA GLN A 105 1.42 0.04 4.25
C GLN A 105 1.76 -0.03 5.74
N ARG A 106 2.74 0.74 6.20
CA ARG A 106 3.09 0.80 7.62
C ARG A 106 1.98 1.45 8.46
N LEU A 107 1.32 2.48 7.93
CA LEU A 107 0.18 3.12 8.59
C LEU A 107 -1.01 2.16 8.75
N ASP A 108 -1.35 1.39 7.70
CA ASP A 108 -2.43 0.39 7.77
C ASP A 108 -2.19 -0.67 8.86
N VAL A 109 -0.93 -1.11 9.02
CA VAL A 109 -0.56 -2.08 10.06
C VAL A 109 -0.69 -1.47 11.45
N LEU A 110 -0.30 -0.20 11.62
CA LEU A 110 -0.41 0.51 12.89
C LEU A 110 -1.87 0.77 13.28
N GLU A 111 -2.73 1.14 12.32
CA GLU A 111 -4.16 1.35 12.54
C GLU A 111 -4.82 0.06 13.03
N LYS A 112 -4.59 -1.07 12.33
CA LYS A 112 -5.08 -2.40 12.75
C LYS A 112 -4.59 -2.79 14.14
N LYS A 113 -3.32 -2.51 14.46
CA LYS A 113 -2.75 -2.80 15.78
C LYS A 113 -3.39 -1.93 16.88
N SER A 114 -3.69 -0.67 16.58
CA SER A 114 -4.37 0.26 17.49
C SER A 114 -5.80 -0.21 17.79
N GLU A 115 -6.57 -0.56 16.76
CA GLU A 115 -7.92 -1.11 16.92
C GLU A 115 -7.91 -2.39 17.76
N LEU A 116 -6.94 -3.29 17.50
CA LEU A 116 -6.79 -4.51 18.28
C LEU A 116 -6.46 -4.19 19.75
N SER A 117 -5.61 -3.20 20.00
CA SER A 117 -5.24 -2.75 21.35
C SER A 117 -6.44 -2.19 22.12
N LEU A 118 -7.28 -1.38 21.46
CA LEU A 118 -8.51 -0.83 22.06
C LEU A 118 -9.51 -1.95 22.38
N LYS A 119 -9.61 -2.95 21.51
CA LYS A 119 -10.48 -4.12 21.73
C LYS A 119 -9.98 -5.01 22.88
N VAL A 120 -8.66 -5.19 23.00
CA VAL A 120 -8.06 -5.90 24.14
C VAL A 120 -8.29 -5.13 25.44
N GLN A 121 -8.08 -3.81 25.43
CA GLN A 121 -8.25 -2.98 26.62
C GLN A 121 -9.69 -2.99 27.15
N SER A 122 -10.68 -2.82 26.27
CA SER A 122 -12.10 -2.92 26.64
C SER A 122 -12.47 -4.31 27.18
N THR A 123 -11.95 -5.38 26.58
CA THR A 123 -12.17 -6.75 27.06
C THR A 123 -11.52 -6.98 28.44
N VAL A 124 -10.34 -6.41 28.69
CA VAL A 124 -9.64 -6.48 29.98
C VAL A 124 -10.38 -5.70 31.06
N GLU A 125 -10.92 -4.52 30.74
CA GLU A 125 -11.71 -3.70 31.65
C GLU A 125 -13.05 -4.39 32.01
N GLU A 126 -13.72 -5.02 31.03
CA GLU A 126 -14.90 -5.84 31.27
C GLU A 126 -14.59 -7.06 32.16
N TYR A 127 -13.48 -7.76 31.90
CA TYR A 127 -13.04 -8.88 32.73
C TYR A 127 -12.72 -8.45 34.17
N ASN A 128 -11.97 -7.36 34.34
CA ASN A 128 -11.61 -6.84 35.67
C ASN A 128 -12.85 -6.39 36.46
N SER A 129 -13.84 -5.79 35.78
CA SER A 129 -15.13 -5.46 36.38
C SER A 129 -15.86 -6.72 36.85
N LEU A 130 -15.86 -7.79 36.05
CA LEU A 130 -16.49 -9.07 36.38
C LEU A 130 -15.79 -9.79 37.55
N VAL A 131 -14.46 -9.80 37.58
CA VAL A 131 -13.66 -10.39 38.67
C VAL A 131 -13.83 -9.60 39.97
N SER A 132 -13.99 -8.27 39.92
CA SER A 132 -14.21 -7.46 41.12
C SER A 132 -15.54 -7.75 41.82
N ILE A 133 -16.55 -8.18 41.05
CA ILE A 133 -17.91 -8.47 41.54
C ILE A 133 -18.06 -9.96 41.86
N PHE A 134 -17.33 -10.82 41.15
CA PHE A 134 -17.21 -12.26 41.40
C PHE A 134 -15.75 -12.70 41.44
N PRO A 135 -15.07 -12.57 42.60
CA PRO A 135 -13.70 -13.04 42.76
C PRO A 135 -13.68 -14.56 42.97
N ILE A 136 -14.24 -15.34 42.03
CA ILE A 136 -14.22 -16.80 42.12
C ILE A 136 -12.92 -17.32 41.47
N GLN A 137 -11.84 -17.26 42.23
CA GLN A 137 -10.53 -17.76 41.80
C GLN A 137 -10.28 -19.21 42.25
N THR A 138 -11.01 -19.69 43.26
CA THR A 138 -10.83 -21.01 43.88
C THR A 138 -12.17 -21.64 44.30
N ILE A 139 -12.18 -22.95 44.57
CA ILE A 139 -13.36 -23.66 45.10
C ILE A 139 -13.83 -23.05 46.44
N ALA A 140 -12.89 -22.55 47.27
CA ALA A 140 -13.21 -21.89 48.52
C ALA A 140 -13.96 -20.55 48.27
N SER A 141 -13.48 -19.73 47.34
CA SER A 141 -14.17 -18.48 46.96
C SER A 141 -15.54 -18.72 46.33
N LEU A 142 -15.75 -19.86 45.64
CA LEU A 142 -17.07 -20.25 45.14
C LEU A 142 -18.04 -20.51 46.30
N LYS A 143 -17.61 -21.29 47.31
CA LYS A 143 -18.43 -21.57 48.51
C LYS A 143 -18.72 -20.30 49.31
N GLU A 144 -17.77 -19.37 49.39
CA GLU A 144 -17.97 -18.08 50.04
C GLU A 144 -19.03 -17.24 49.31
N VAL A 145 -18.98 -17.20 47.98
CA VAL A 145 -19.98 -16.53 47.16
C VAL A 145 -21.35 -17.19 47.28
N GLU A 146 -21.44 -18.52 47.26
CA GLU A 146 -22.69 -19.26 47.50
C GLU A 146 -23.29 -18.94 48.88
N THR A 147 -22.44 -18.81 49.90
CA THR A 147 -22.85 -18.44 51.26
C THR A 147 -23.37 -17.00 51.29
N LYS A 148 -22.70 -16.05 50.61
CA LYS A 148 -23.16 -14.66 50.48
C LYS A 148 -24.48 -14.56 49.71
N ILE A 149 -24.69 -15.35 48.65
CA ILE A 149 -25.95 -15.37 47.90
C ILE A 149 -27.11 -15.85 48.79
N LYS A 150 -26.88 -16.85 49.64
CA LYS A 150 -27.91 -17.38 50.55
C LYS A 150 -28.24 -16.41 51.68
N ASN A 151 -27.23 -15.76 52.25
CA ASN A 151 -27.37 -15.08 53.55
C ASN A 151 -27.30 -13.55 53.48
N ASN A 152 -26.95 -12.94 52.33
CA ASN A 152 -26.78 -11.50 52.20
C ASN A 152 -27.69 -10.93 51.09
N SER A 153 -28.82 -10.37 51.50
CA SER A 153 -29.84 -9.78 50.60
C SER A 153 -29.33 -8.59 49.79
N ILE A 154 -28.41 -7.79 50.36
CA ILE A 154 -27.77 -6.65 49.70
C ILE A 154 -26.87 -7.15 48.57
N PHE A 155 -26.06 -8.18 48.86
CA PHE A 155 -25.21 -8.83 47.86
C PHE A 155 -26.05 -9.42 46.73
N LYS A 156 -27.15 -10.12 47.06
CA LYS A 156 -28.08 -10.69 46.09
C LYS A 156 -28.71 -9.63 45.18
N THR A 157 -29.09 -8.48 45.72
CA THR A 157 -29.67 -7.38 44.94
C THR A 157 -28.66 -6.76 43.99
N LYS A 158 -27.43 -6.50 44.47
CA LYS A 158 -26.32 -6.04 43.62
C LYS A 158 -26.00 -7.03 42.50
N LEU A 159 -26.00 -8.32 42.84
CA LEU A 159 -25.78 -9.41 41.90
C LEU A 159 -26.85 -9.47 40.80
N VAL A 160 -28.13 -9.37 41.17
CA VAL A 160 -29.24 -9.36 40.20
C VAL A 160 -29.17 -8.15 39.29
N ASN A 161 -28.91 -6.96 39.83
CA ASN A 161 -28.76 -5.74 39.02
C ASN A 161 -27.57 -5.83 38.05
N PHE A 162 -26.46 -6.41 38.49
CA PHE A 162 -25.30 -6.67 37.64
C PHE A 162 -25.64 -7.66 36.51
N ILE A 163 -26.29 -8.79 36.83
CA ILE A 163 -26.73 -9.78 35.83
C ILE A 163 -27.70 -9.15 34.83
N LEU A 164 -28.66 -8.34 35.29
CA LEU A 164 -29.61 -7.64 34.43
C LEU A 164 -28.92 -6.64 33.49
N PHE A 165 -27.98 -5.85 34.00
CA PHE A 165 -27.20 -4.90 33.20
C PHE A 165 -26.45 -5.60 32.06
N TYR A 166 -25.87 -6.78 32.31
CA TYR A 166 -25.15 -7.54 31.30
C TYR A 166 -26.04 -8.41 30.40
N LEU A 167 -27.21 -8.86 30.86
CA LEU A 167 -28.19 -9.59 30.03
C LEU A 167 -28.86 -8.69 28.98
N LEU A 168 -28.92 -7.37 29.24
CA LEU A 168 -29.36 -6.36 28.28
C LEU A 168 -28.30 -6.08 27.20
N ASN A 169 -27.04 -6.49 27.41
CA ASN A 169 -25.96 -6.41 26.43
C ASN A 169 -25.89 -7.71 25.62
N ALA A 170 -26.36 -7.67 24.36
CA ALA A 170 -26.56 -8.85 23.51
C ALA A 170 -25.29 -9.72 23.30
N HIS A 171 -24.11 -9.09 23.29
CA HIS A 171 -22.83 -9.81 23.13
C HIS A 171 -22.45 -10.64 24.37
N LEU A 172 -22.75 -10.17 25.58
CA LEU A 172 -22.37 -10.87 26.81
C LEU A 172 -23.36 -11.98 27.21
N LYS A 173 -24.62 -11.88 26.78
CA LYS A 173 -25.63 -12.93 26.97
C LYS A 173 -25.14 -14.30 26.46
N LYS A 174 -24.40 -14.32 25.35
CA LYS A 174 -23.81 -15.54 24.77
C LYS A 174 -22.67 -16.11 25.63
N TYR A 175 -21.81 -15.26 26.19
CA TYR A 175 -20.69 -15.68 27.04
C TYR A 175 -21.12 -16.12 28.44
N ILE A 176 -22.07 -15.42 29.07
CA ILE A 176 -22.62 -15.81 30.37
C ILE A 176 -23.37 -17.14 30.24
N MET A 177 -24.14 -17.33 29.16
CA MET A 177 -24.75 -18.64 28.86
C MET A 177 -23.68 -19.71 28.70
N LEU A 178 -22.62 -19.49 27.92
CA LEU A 178 -21.54 -20.48 27.73
C LEU A 178 -20.83 -20.83 29.05
N TYR A 179 -20.55 -19.83 29.89
CA TYR A 179 -19.86 -19.99 31.16
C TYR A 179 -20.72 -20.75 32.18
N LEU A 180 -22.00 -20.41 32.30
CA LEU A 180 -22.96 -21.13 33.14
C LEU A 180 -23.18 -22.56 32.63
N PHE A 181 -23.28 -22.76 31.30
CA PHE A 181 -23.42 -24.09 30.70
C PHE A 181 -22.22 -24.96 30.98
N ALA A 182 -21.00 -24.45 30.74
CA ALA A 182 -19.77 -25.17 31.03
C ALA A 182 -19.68 -25.56 32.51
N ARG A 183 -20.04 -24.63 33.41
CA ARG A 183 -19.91 -24.87 34.84
C ARG A 183 -20.96 -25.85 35.38
N ILE A 184 -22.20 -25.83 34.89
CA ILE A 184 -23.22 -26.84 35.23
C ILE A 184 -22.77 -28.21 34.73
N TYR A 185 -22.29 -28.30 33.49
CA TYR A 185 -21.83 -29.56 32.88
C TYR A 185 -20.61 -30.18 33.61
N PHE A 186 -19.70 -29.36 34.13
CA PHE A 186 -18.53 -29.82 34.86
C PHE A 186 -18.79 -30.14 36.34
N VAL A 187 -19.83 -29.55 36.95
CA VAL A 187 -20.22 -29.87 38.33
C VAL A 187 -20.96 -31.21 38.41
N ASP A 188 -21.84 -31.53 37.44
CA ASP A 188 -22.56 -32.81 37.45
C ASP A 188 -21.65 -34.04 37.25
N ARG A 189 -20.56 -33.93 36.49
CA ARG A 189 -19.63 -35.06 36.31
C ARG A 189 -18.85 -35.44 37.57
N LYS A 190 -18.73 -34.56 38.57
CA LYS A 190 -18.05 -34.89 39.83
C LYS A 190 -18.96 -35.57 40.86
N SER A 191 -20.28 -35.56 40.66
CA SER A 191 -21.25 -36.19 41.56
C SER A 191 -21.56 -37.66 41.21
N TYR A 192 -21.10 -38.15 40.07
CA TYR A 192 -21.29 -39.54 39.61
C TYR A 192 -20.00 -40.38 39.64
N ALA A 193 -18.91 -39.84 40.19
CA ALA A 193 -17.60 -40.52 40.28
C ALA A 193 -17.18 -40.80 41.73
N SER A 194 -18.14 -40.90 42.65
CA SER A 194 -17.96 -41.39 44.03
C SER A 194 -18.78 -42.65 44.25
#